data_AF-A0A2G9RQC1-F1
#
_entry.id   AF-A0A2G9RQC1-F1
#
_cell.length_a   1.000
_cell.length_b   1.000
_cell.length_c   1.000
_cell.angle_alpha   90.00
_cell.angle_beta   90.00
_cell.angle_gamma   90.00
#
_symmetry.space_group_name_H-M   'P 1'
#
loop_
_entity.id
_entity.type
_entity.pdbx_description
1 polymer ?
#
loop_
_entity_poly.entity_id
_entity_poly.type
_entity_poly.pdbx_seq_one_letter_code
_entity_poly.pdbx_strand_id
1 'polypeptide(L)'
;QNTILSLGNYVLDFFTGSDSIQGTWCKDILQTIINFTPHNWALHTLSCFPAPLQAFFKQNNVPQESRFNLKKNVEEEYRKWKSMTNENDIITHFSLQGSPPLFLCLLWKMLLETDQINQIGYRVLERIGARALVAHVRTFADFLVYEFSTSAGGQQLNKCIEMLNDMVWKYNIVTLDRLILCLAMRSHEGNEAQVCYFIIQLLLLKPNDFRNRVSDFVKENSPEHWLQNDWHNKHMNYHKVDYIKLMQCYIFAEMSKNQKTSCVP
;
A
#
# COMPACT_ATOMS: atom_id res chain seq x y z
N GLN A 1 3.94 -1.28 -13.62
CA GLN A 1 2.82 -2.23 -13.73
C GLN A 1 1.52 -1.61 -14.27
N ASN A 2 0.95 -0.51 -13.73
CA ASN A 2 -0.28 0.12 -14.29
C ASN A 2 -0.17 0.48 -15.78
N THR A 3 0.96 1.06 -16.18
CA THR A 3 1.26 1.33 -17.59
C THR A 3 1.28 0.05 -18.43
N ILE A 4 1.77 -1.06 -17.87
CA ILE A 4 1.81 -2.36 -18.55
C ILE A 4 0.41 -2.96 -18.69
N LEU A 5 -0.48 -2.81 -17.70
CA LEU A 5 -1.88 -3.23 -17.84
C LEU A 5 -2.61 -2.44 -18.93
N SER A 6 -2.38 -1.12 -18.97
CA SER A 6 -2.93 -0.25 -20.00
C SER A 6 -2.38 -0.63 -21.38
N LEU A 7 -1.08 -0.93 -21.45
CA LEU A 7 -0.45 -1.49 -22.66
C LEU A 7 -1.04 -2.85 -22.99
N GLY A 8 -1.25 -3.77 -22.04
CA GLY A 8 -1.82 -5.09 -22.29
C GLY A 8 -3.17 -5.03 -22.99
N ASN A 9 -4.03 -4.07 -22.57
CA ASN A 9 -5.32 -3.82 -23.23
C ASN A 9 -5.15 -3.16 -24.62
N TYR A 10 -4.26 -2.18 -24.75
CA TYR A 10 -4.06 -1.45 -26.02
C TYR A 10 -3.28 -2.26 -27.08
N VAL A 11 -2.36 -3.11 -26.63
CA VAL A 11 -1.53 -4.01 -27.44
C VAL A 11 -2.39 -5.16 -27.97
N LEU A 12 -3.46 -5.54 -27.28
CA LEU A 12 -4.45 -6.51 -27.78
C LEU A 12 -5.04 -6.05 -29.12
N ASP A 13 -5.27 -4.75 -29.29
CA ASP A 13 -5.77 -4.15 -30.54
C ASP A 13 -4.67 -3.97 -31.60
N PHE A 14 -3.40 -3.82 -31.20
CA PHE A 14 -2.29 -3.50 -32.11
C PHE A 14 -1.55 -4.74 -32.66
N PHE A 15 -1.56 -5.87 -31.92
CA PHE A 15 -0.81 -7.09 -32.25
C PHE A 15 -1.65 -8.18 -32.91
N THR A 16 -2.79 -7.85 -33.53
CA THR A 16 -3.67 -8.81 -34.22
C THR A 16 -3.03 -9.56 -35.41
N GLY A 17 -1.72 -9.44 -35.63
CA GLY A 17 -0.98 -10.20 -36.65
C GLY A 17 0.53 -10.32 -36.45
N SER A 18 1.09 -10.06 -35.25
CA SER A 18 2.53 -10.21 -35.01
C SER A 18 2.81 -11.11 -33.81
N ASP A 19 3.49 -12.23 -34.05
CA ASP A 19 3.83 -13.25 -33.04
C ASP A 19 5.01 -12.85 -32.14
N SER A 20 5.63 -11.68 -32.38
CA SER A 20 6.89 -11.29 -31.75
C SER A 20 6.90 -9.83 -31.30
N ILE A 21 7.40 -9.59 -30.08
CA ILE A 21 7.65 -8.24 -29.55
C ILE A 21 8.99 -7.67 -30.07
N GLN A 22 9.83 -8.49 -30.69
CA GLN A 22 11.15 -8.08 -31.16
C GLN A 22 11.03 -7.05 -32.30
N GLY A 23 11.75 -5.94 -32.18
CA GLY A 23 11.72 -4.83 -33.15
C GLY A 23 10.53 -3.86 -33.00
N THR A 24 9.68 -4.03 -31.99
CA THR A 24 8.57 -3.11 -31.70
C THR A 24 8.95 -2.09 -30.63
N TRP A 25 8.35 -0.90 -30.69
CA TRP A 25 8.48 0.16 -29.67
C TRP A 25 8.13 -0.34 -28.25
N CYS A 26 7.29 -1.38 -28.15
CA CYS A 26 6.87 -1.98 -26.90
C CYS A 26 8.05 -2.61 -26.14
N LYS A 27 9.02 -3.23 -26.83
CA LYS A 27 10.18 -3.86 -26.19
C LYS A 27 11.02 -2.84 -25.41
N ASP A 28 11.34 -1.72 -26.02
CA ASP A 28 12.22 -0.70 -25.42
C ASP A 28 11.57 -0.06 -24.19
N ILE A 29 10.26 0.18 -24.25
CA ILE A 29 9.48 0.68 -23.11
C ILE A 29 9.48 -0.36 -21.98
N LEU A 30 9.17 -1.63 -22.28
CA LEU A 30 9.14 -2.67 -21.26
C LEU A 30 10.50 -2.93 -20.62
N GLN A 31 11.58 -2.92 -21.43
CA GLN A 31 12.94 -3.06 -20.92
C GLN A 31 13.29 -1.90 -19.98
N THR A 32 12.94 -0.68 -20.36
CA THR A 32 13.13 0.51 -19.50
C THR A 32 12.35 0.38 -18.19
N ILE A 33 11.08 -0.06 -18.25
CA ILE A 33 10.24 -0.26 -17.06
C ILE A 33 10.82 -1.33 -16.13
N ILE A 34 11.27 -2.46 -16.67
CA ILE A 34 11.87 -3.55 -15.88
C ILE A 34 13.19 -3.09 -15.24
N ASN A 35 14.00 -2.29 -15.94
CA ASN A 35 15.25 -1.77 -15.40
C ASN A 35 15.01 -0.84 -14.18
N PHE A 36 13.98 0.02 -14.22
CA PHE A 36 13.66 0.92 -13.11
C PHE A 36 12.83 0.26 -12.01
N THR A 37 11.96 -0.68 -12.38
CA THR A 37 11.01 -1.33 -11.48
C THR A 37 10.91 -2.81 -11.82
N PRO A 38 11.90 -3.63 -11.43
CA PRO A 38 11.86 -5.07 -11.69
C PRO A 38 10.67 -5.69 -10.92
N HIS A 39 9.81 -6.41 -11.63
CA HIS A 39 8.61 -7.03 -11.07
C HIS A 39 8.18 -8.25 -11.88
N ASN A 40 7.38 -9.11 -11.25
CA ASN A 40 6.72 -10.24 -11.91
C ASN A 40 5.22 -10.01 -12.02
N TRP A 41 4.58 -10.83 -12.84
CA TRP A 41 3.13 -10.94 -12.95
C TRP A 41 2.68 -12.30 -12.45
N ALA A 42 1.53 -12.34 -11.78
CA ALA A 42 0.92 -13.62 -11.46
C ALA A 42 0.46 -14.30 -12.76
N LEU A 43 0.55 -15.63 -12.82
CA LEU A 43 0.22 -16.48 -13.95
C LEU A 43 -1.22 -16.24 -14.45
N HIS A 44 -2.17 -16.08 -13.52
CA HIS A 44 -3.56 -15.82 -13.86
C HIS A 44 -3.80 -14.44 -14.50
N THR A 45 -2.90 -13.47 -14.26
CA THR A 45 -2.93 -12.16 -14.93
C THR A 45 -2.13 -12.20 -16.23
N LEU A 46 -0.97 -12.86 -16.21
CA LEU A 46 -0.09 -12.97 -17.36
C LEU A 46 -0.75 -13.78 -18.49
N SER A 47 -1.57 -14.79 -18.17
CA SER A 47 -2.32 -15.57 -19.16
C SER A 47 -3.31 -14.75 -19.96
N CYS A 48 -3.77 -13.61 -19.42
CA CYS A 48 -4.65 -12.67 -20.10
C CYS A 48 -3.90 -11.71 -21.05
N PHE A 49 -2.56 -11.64 -20.98
CA PHE A 49 -1.79 -10.78 -21.86
C PHE A 49 -1.60 -11.41 -23.25
N PRO A 50 -1.41 -10.61 -24.31
CA PRO A 50 -0.97 -11.10 -25.62
C PRO A 50 0.30 -11.97 -25.53
N ALA A 51 0.38 -13.01 -26.37
CA ALA A 51 1.48 -13.98 -26.36
C ALA A 51 2.91 -13.36 -26.39
N PRO A 52 3.17 -12.28 -27.16
CA PRO A 52 4.48 -11.62 -27.15
C PRO A 52 4.86 -11.02 -25.78
N LEU A 53 3.89 -10.48 -25.04
CA LEU A 53 4.11 -9.97 -23.68
C LEU A 53 4.37 -11.12 -22.70
N GLN A 54 3.63 -12.23 -22.83
CA GLN A 54 3.87 -13.42 -22.02
C GLN A 54 5.30 -13.94 -22.17
N ALA A 55 5.78 -14.03 -23.40
CA ALA A 55 7.15 -14.46 -23.70
C ALA A 55 8.19 -13.52 -23.08
N PHE A 56 7.97 -12.20 -23.18
CA PHE A 56 8.87 -11.19 -22.60
C PHE A 56 9.02 -11.35 -21.07
N PHE A 57 7.90 -11.46 -20.33
CA PHE A 57 7.94 -11.60 -18.87
C PHE A 57 8.44 -12.97 -18.40
N LYS A 58 8.26 -14.04 -19.19
CA LYS A 58 8.87 -15.34 -18.90
C LYS A 58 10.40 -15.32 -19.03
N GLN A 59 10.93 -14.56 -19.99
CA GLN A 59 12.37 -14.40 -20.18
C GLN A 59 13.02 -13.46 -19.15
N ASN A 60 12.30 -12.42 -18.72
CA ASN A 60 12.79 -11.42 -17.76
C ASN A 60 12.23 -11.66 -16.35
N ASN A 61 12.36 -12.88 -15.84
CA ASN A 61 11.85 -13.23 -14.50
C ASN A 61 12.73 -12.61 -13.40
N VAL A 62 12.09 -12.00 -12.41
CA VAL A 62 12.77 -11.35 -11.28
C VAL A 62 12.76 -12.29 -10.07
N PRO A 63 13.90 -12.56 -9.42
CA PRO A 63 13.92 -13.34 -8.19
C PRO A 63 13.07 -12.68 -7.11
N GLN A 64 12.21 -13.45 -6.45
CA GLN A 64 11.39 -12.96 -5.34
C GLN A 64 11.96 -13.41 -4.00
N GLU A 65 11.91 -12.52 -3.03
CA GLU A 65 12.20 -12.87 -1.63
C GLU A 65 11.21 -13.92 -1.14
N SER A 66 11.70 -14.94 -0.43
CA SER A 66 10.82 -15.94 0.16
C SER A 66 10.01 -15.33 1.30
N ARG A 67 8.74 -15.74 1.44
CA ARG A 67 7.86 -15.27 2.52
C ARG A 67 8.42 -15.56 3.91
N PHE A 68 9.11 -16.70 4.06
CA PHE A 68 9.78 -17.06 5.31
C PHE A 68 10.89 -16.06 5.66
N ASN A 69 11.68 -15.64 4.67
CA ASN A 69 12.71 -14.63 4.87
C ASN A 69 12.09 -13.28 5.24
N LEU A 70 11.03 -12.86 4.56
CA LEU A 70 10.32 -11.62 4.89
C LEU A 70 9.83 -11.64 6.36
N LYS A 71 9.15 -12.71 6.79
CA LYS A 71 8.69 -12.85 8.17
C LYS A 71 9.85 -12.81 9.15
N LYS A 72 10.91 -13.57 8.89
CA LYS A 72 12.12 -13.61 9.73
C LYS A 72 12.73 -12.21 9.88
N ASN A 73 12.90 -11.49 8.77
CA ASN A 73 13.48 -10.14 8.75
C ASN A 73 12.61 -9.16 9.55
N VAL A 74 11.28 -9.23 9.42
CA VAL A 74 10.36 -8.39 10.21
C VAL A 74 10.48 -8.68 11.71
N GLU A 75 10.52 -9.96 12.12
CA GLU A 75 10.65 -10.30 13.54
C GLU A 75 12.02 -9.91 14.12
N GLU A 76 13.10 -10.03 13.34
CA GLU A 76 14.44 -9.61 13.75
C GLU A 76 14.53 -8.09 13.93
N GLU A 77 14.05 -7.32 12.95
CA GLU A 77 14.02 -5.85 13.05
C GLU A 77 13.09 -5.37 14.16
N TYR A 78 11.97 -6.05 14.39
CA TYR A 78 11.08 -5.73 15.49
C TYR A 78 11.69 -6.03 16.87
N ARG A 79 12.49 -7.11 16.98
CA ARG A 79 13.28 -7.38 18.18
C ARG A 79 14.31 -6.29 18.42
N LYS A 80 14.98 -5.81 17.36
CA LYS A 80 15.91 -4.67 17.45
C LYS A 80 15.20 -3.42 17.95
N TRP A 81 14.05 -3.08 17.37
CA TRP A 81 13.21 -1.95 17.81
C TRP A 81 12.96 -1.98 19.32
N LYS A 82 12.54 -3.15 19.85
CA LYS A 82 12.27 -3.32 21.29
C LYS A 82 13.52 -3.24 22.18
N SER A 83 14.70 -3.52 21.64
CA SER A 83 15.97 -3.53 22.38
C SER A 83 16.68 -2.18 22.41
N MET A 84 16.40 -1.31 21.44
CA MET A 84 17.02 0.01 21.35
C MET A 84 16.35 0.98 22.32
N THR A 85 17.15 1.79 23.03
CA THR A 85 16.67 2.76 24.02
C THR A 85 16.93 4.21 23.61
N ASN A 86 17.91 4.46 22.74
CA ASN A 86 18.24 5.79 22.25
C ASN A 86 17.36 6.19 21.07
N GLU A 87 16.54 7.23 21.24
CA GLU A 87 15.62 7.70 20.20
C GLU A 87 16.32 8.08 18.88
N ASN A 88 17.49 8.72 18.94
CA ASN A 88 18.20 9.18 17.75
C ASN A 88 18.75 8.03 16.92
N ASP A 89 19.21 6.97 17.60
CA ASP A 89 19.71 5.76 16.95
C ASP A 89 18.56 5.00 16.31
N ILE A 90 17.41 4.90 16.99
CA ILE A 90 16.18 4.31 16.45
C ILE A 90 15.76 5.06 15.17
N ILE A 91 15.64 6.39 15.26
CA ILE A 91 15.21 7.20 14.11
C ILE A 91 16.16 7.00 12.94
N THR A 92 17.47 7.03 13.20
CA THR A 92 18.48 6.92 12.13
C THR A 92 18.49 5.53 11.50
N HIS A 93 18.41 4.46 12.31
CA HIS A 93 18.41 3.07 11.82
C HIS A 93 17.19 2.78 10.95
N PHE A 94 15.98 3.10 11.44
CA PHE A 94 14.73 2.73 10.77
C PHE A 94 14.29 3.69 9.65
N SER A 95 15.00 4.80 9.45
CA SER A 95 14.77 5.73 8.32
C SER A 95 15.90 5.73 7.29
N LEU A 96 16.90 4.85 7.43
CA LEU A 96 18.06 4.81 6.55
C LEU A 96 17.65 4.47 5.11
N GLN A 97 18.03 5.31 4.16
CA GLN A 97 17.77 5.06 2.74
C GLN A 97 18.55 3.83 2.24
N GLY A 98 17.89 2.97 1.47
CA GLY A 98 18.47 1.72 0.96
C GLY A 98 18.37 0.54 1.93
N SER A 99 17.90 0.75 3.16
CA SER A 99 17.55 -0.35 4.06
C SER A 99 16.28 -1.09 3.60
N PRO A 100 16.06 -2.36 4.01
CA PRO A 100 14.84 -3.08 3.71
C PRO A 100 13.60 -2.30 4.18
N PRO A 101 12.59 -2.09 3.32
CA PRO A 101 11.47 -1.20 3.62
C PRO A 101 10.42 -1.87 4.52
N LEU A 102 10.80 -2.22 5.75
CA LEU A 102 10.00 -3.02 6.67
C LEU A 102 9.20 -2.19 7.68
N PHE A 103 9.41 -0.87 7.72
CA PHE A 103 8.88 -0.03 8.80
C PHE A 103 7.34 -0.08 8.99
N LEU A 104 6.54 -0.16 7.91
CA LEU A 104 5.08 -0.36 8.07
C LEU A 104 4.73 -1.70 8.72
N CYS A 105 5.49 -2.77 8.43
CA CYS A 105 5.34 -4.07 9.09
C CYS A 105 5.64 -3.96 10.59
N LEU A 106 6.62 -3.12 10.97
CA LEU A 106 6.96 -2.88 12.38
C LEU A 106 5.84 -2.11 13.09
N LEU A 107 5.30 -1.05 12.48
CA LEU A 107 4.17 -0.30 13.05
C LEU A 107 2.95 -1.20 13.27
N TRP A 108 2.67 -2.08 12.30
CA TRP A 108 1.65 -3.11 12.45
C TRP A 108 1.90 -4.03 13.65
N LYS A 109 3.14 -4.51 13.82
CA LYS A 109 3.53 -5.34 14.98
C LYS A 109 3.39 -4.60 16.30
N MET A 110 3.77 -3.32 16.35
CA MET A 110 3.59 -2.46 17.53
C MET A 110 2.12 -2.33 17.90
N LEU A 111 1.26 -2.08 16.91
CA LEU A 111 -0.18 -2.01 17.10
C LEU A 111 -0.76 -3.32 17.60
N LEU A 112 -0.35 -4.46 17.04
CA LEU A 112 -0.84 -5.76 17.50
C LEU A 112 -0.45 -6.08 18.96
N GLU A 113 0.73 -5.64 19.41
CA GLU A 113 1.21 -5.90 20.78
C GLU A 113 0.74 -4.86 21.80
N THR A 114 0.66 -3.58 21.43
CA THR A 114 0.47 -2.45 22.37
C THR A 114 -0.76 -1.60 22.09
N ASP A 115 -1.47 -1.86 20.99
CA ASP A 115 -2.62 -1.11 20.47
C ASP A 115 -2.34 0.40 20.23
N GLN A 116 -1.08 0.83 20.30
CA GLN A 116 -0.63 2.22 20.14
C GLN A 116 0.65 2.34 19.31
N ILE A 117 0.85 3.50 18.70
CA ILE A 117 2.11 3.88 18.04
C ILE A 117 2.77 4.99 18.85
N ASN A 118 4.03 4.80 19.19
CA ASN A 118 4.81 5.79 19.93
C ASN A 118 5.22 6.99 19.06
N GLN A 119 5.58 8.12 19.70
CA GLN A 119 6.01 9.33 18.98
C GLN A 119 7.23 9.10 18.08
N ILE A 120 8.14 8.22 18.50
CA ILE A 120 9.34 7.86 17.72
C ILE A 120 8.92 7.23 16.37
N GLY A 121 7.86 6.42 16.36
CA GLY A 121 7.30 5.83 15.14
C GLY A 121 6.90 6.88 14.11
N TYR A 122 6.26 7.97 14.55
CA TYR A 122 5.89 9.08 13.66
C TYR A 122 7.12 9.84 13.14
N ARG A 123 8.14 10.08 13.97
CA ARG A 123 9.38 10.73 13.54
C ARG A 123 10.14 9.92 12.49
N VAL A 124 10.11 8.59 12.61
CA VAL A 124 10.68 7.70 11.57
C VAL A 124 9.90 7.83 10.26
N LEU A 125 8.57 7.81 10.29
CA LEU A 125 7.72 8.00 9.10
C LEU A 125 7.99 9.33 8.40
N GLU A 126 8.12 10.40 9.19
CA GLU A 126 8.46 11.73 8.68
C GLU A 126 9.80 11.72 7.95
N ARG A 127 10.83 11.09 8.55
CA ARG A 127 12.17 11.03 7.97
C ARG A 127 12.28 10.13 6.73
N ILE A 128 11.49 9.06 6.64
CA ILE A 128 11.38 8.23 5.43
C ILE A 128 10.80 9.07 4.28
N GLY A 129 9.74 9.85 4.55
CA GLY A 129 9.08 10.70 3.58
C GLY A 129 8.19 9.96 2.57
N ALA A 130 7.26 10.70 1.97
CA ALA A 130 6.16 10.13 1.17
C ALA A 130 6.61 9.31 -0.06
N ARG A 131 7.75 9.66 -0.66
CA ARG A 131 8.28 8.96 -1.86
C ARG A 131 8.81 7.56 -1.51
N ALA A 132 9.61 7.46 -0.45
CA ALA A 132 10.18 6.18 -0.03
C ALA A 132 9.12 5.29 0.65
N LEU A 133 8.12 5.90 1.29
CA LEU A 133 7.02 5.18 1.97
C LEU A 133 6.30 4.17 1.06
N VAL A 134 6.20 4.45 -0.25
CA VAL A 134 5.56 3.53 -1.22
C VAL A 134 6.26 2.16 -1.25
N ALA A 135 7.58 2.12 -1.08
CA ALA A 135 8.30 0.85 -0.99
C ALA A 135 7.89 0.07 0.27
N HIS A 136 7.70 0.77 1.39
CA HIS A 136 7.25 0.16 2.64
C HIS A 136 5.80 -0.35 2.54
N VAL A 137 4.91 0.38 1.86
CA VAL A 137 3.53 -0.10 1.61
C VAL A 137 3.54 -1.37 0.74
N ARG A 138 4.42 -1.43 -0.27
CA ARG A 138 4.55 -2.61 -1.14
C ARG A 138 4.99 -3.85 -0.37
N THR A 139 6.00 -3.73 0.48
CA THR A 139 6.48 -4.85 1.31
C THR A 139 5.50 -5.19 2.43
N PHE A 140 4.80 -4.18 2.98
CA PHE A 140 3.73 -4.41 3.93
C PHE A 140 2.56 -5.21 3.33
N ALA A 141 2.21 -4.98 2.07
CA ALA A 141 1.21 -5.79 1.37
C ALA A 141 1.59 -7.28 1.31
N ASP A 142 2.86 -7.61 1.03
CA ASP A 142 3.34 -9.00 1.09
C ASP A 142 3.21 -9.60 2.48
N PHE A 143 3.62 -8.81 3.46
CA PHE A 143 3.62 -9.23 4.86
C PHE A 143 2.19 -9.49 5.35
N LEU A 144 1.22 -8.65 4.97
CA LEU A 144 -0.19 -8.87 5.28
C LEU A 144 -0.71 -10.18 4.68
N VAL A 145 -0.40 -10.47 3.41
CA VAL A 145 -0.82 -11.73 2.78
C VAL A 145 -0.25 -12.92 3.53
N TYR A 146 1.01 -12.86 3.97
CA TYR A 146 1.62 -13.90 4.79
C TYR A 146 0.92 -14.06 6.15
N GLU A 147 0.70 -12.98 6.90
CA GLU A 147 0.05 -13.01 8.22
C GLU A 147 -1.38 -13.56 8.13
N PHE A 148 -2.16 -13.13 7.14
CA PHE A 148 -3.53 -13.60 6.96
C PHE A 148 -3.58 -15.04 6.45
N SER A 149 -2.60 -15.49 5.66
CA SER A 149 -2.51 -16.89 5.21
C SER A 149 -2.15 -17.85 6.34
N THR A 150 -1.48 -17.37 7.38
CA THR A 150 -0.97 -18.18 8.49
C THR A 150 -1.77 -18.01 9.78
N SER A 151 -2.65 -17.01 9.86
CA SER A 151 -3.50 -16.78 11.03
C SER A 151 -4.45 -17.95 11.25
N ALA A 152 -4.39 -18.57 12.43
CA ALA A 152 -5.46 -19.42 12.92
C ALA A 152 -6.74 -18.55 13.01
N GLY A 153 -7.83 -18.98 12.36
CA GLY A 153 -9.05 -18.18 12.24
C GLY A 153 -9.67 -17.76 13.59
N GLY A 154 -10.66 -16.87 13.55
CA GLY A 154 -11.41 -16.42 14.74
C GLY A 154 -10.97 -15.05 15.27
N GLN A 155 -10.72 -14.95 16.58
CA GLN A 155 -10.43 -13.68 17.27
C GLN A 155 -9.15 -12.99 16.77
N GLN A 156 -8.10 -13.76 16.48
CA GLN A 156 -6.84 -13.21 15.97
C GLN A 156 -7.03 -12.49 14.63
N LEU A 157 -7.81 -13.09 13.72
CA LEU A 157 -8.14 -12.48 12.43
C LEU A 157 -8.94 -11.17 12.62
N ASN A 158 -9.89 -11.14 13.55
CA ASN A 158 -10.62 -9.92 13.84
C ASN A 158 -9.70 -8.81 14.37
N LYS A 159 -8.77 -9.12 15.28
CA LYS A 159 -7.79 -8.16 15.78
C LYS A 159 -6.87 -7.64 14.67
N CYS A 160 -6.40 -8.50 13.76
CA CYS A 160 -5.65 -8.04 12.59
C CYS A 160 -6.47 -7.04 11.76
N ILE A 161 -7.73 -7.35 11.46
CA ILE A 161 -8.55 -6.46 10.64
C ILE A 161 -8.81 -5.12 11.35
N GLU A 162 -9.03 -5.15 12.66
CA GLU A 162 -9.17 -3.93 13.47
C GLU A 162 -7.92 -3.06 13.39
N MET A 163 -6.73 -3.64 13.63
CA MET A 163 -5.47 -2.90 13.53
C MET A 163 -5.20 -2.37 12.12
N LEU A 164 -5.64 -3.10 11.08
CA LEU A 164 -5.51 -2.65 9.69
C LEU A 164 -6.37 -1.43 9.39
N ASN A 165 -7.60 -1.45 9.88
CA ASN A 165 -8.49 -0.31 9.77
C ASN A 165 -7.96 0.88 10.57
N ASP A 166 -7.41 0.64 11.77
CA ASP A 166 -6.79 1.69 12.58
C ASP A 166 -5.61 2.33 11.85
N MET A 167 -4.74 1.57 11.18
CA MET A 167 -3.65 2.14 10.39
C MET A 167 -4.13 3.05 9.25
N VAL A 168 -5.30 2.76 8.66
CA VAL A 168 -5.86 3.51 7.53
C VAL A 168 -6.66 4.73 7.99
N TRP A 169 -7.58 4.54 8.94
CA TRP A 169 -8.59 5.56 9.29
C TRP A 169 -8.24 6.33 10.56
N LYS A 170 -7.72 5.66 11.59
CA LYS A 170 -7.43 6.27 12.89
C LYS A 170 -6.08 6.97 12.89
N TYR A 171 -5.03 6.24 12.51
CA TYR A 171 -3.65 6.74 12.50
C TYR A 171 -3.23 7.36 11.16
N ASN A 172 -4.00 7.16 10.09
CA ASN A 172 -3.74 7.73 8.76
C ASN A 172 -2.31 7.48 8.24
N ILE A 173 -1.73 6.32 8.56
CA ILE A 173 -0.36 5.93 8.20
C ILE A 173 -0.27 5.68 6.68
N VAL A 174 -1.32 5.06 6.14
CA VAL A 174 -1.46 4.77 4.71
C VAL A 174 -2.89 5.02 4.28
N THR A 175 -3.08 5.61 3.11
CA THR A 175 -4.43 5.81 2.57
C THR A 175 -4.99 4.52 2.00
N LEU A 176 -6.31 4.35 2.09
CA LEU A 176 -7.01 3.16 1.62
C LEU A 176 -6.68 2.83 0.15
N ASP A 177 -6.71 3.83 -0.73
CA ASP A 177 -6.44 3.68 -2.17
C ASP A 177 -5.03 3.17 -2.44
N ARG A 178 -4.02 3.68 -1.73
CA ARG A 178 -2.63 3.26 -1.88
C ARG A 178 -2.42 1.83 -1.43
N LEU A 179 -3.02 1.45 -0.30
CA LEU A 179 -2.90 0.09 0.23
C LEU A 179 -3.59 -0.92 -0.69
N ILE A 180 -4.82 -0.63 -1.13
CA ILE A 180 -5.57 -1.49 -2.06
C ILE A 180 -4.83 -1.62 -3.39
N LEU A 181 -4.32 -0.51 -3.94
CA LEU A 181 -3.53 -0.55 -5.17
C LEU A 181 -2.28 -1.43 -4.98
N CYS A 182 -1.56 -1.29 -3.88
CA CYS A 182 -0.40 -2.14 -3.62
C CYS A 182 -0.74 -3.63 -3.49
N LEU A 183 -1.89 -3.98 -2.87
CA LEU A 183 -2.38 -5.35 -2.77
C LEU A 183 -2.80 -5.92 -4.14
N ALA A 184 -3.54 -5.15 -4.93
CA ALA A 184 -4.03 -5.58 -6.25
C ALA A 184 -2.90 -5.80 -7.27
N MET A 185 -1.77 -5.10 -7.11
CA MET A 185 -0.63 -5.17 -8.03
C MET A 185 0.41 -6.23 -7.65
N ARG A 186 0.11 -7.08 -6.64
CA ARG A 186 0.99 -8.18 -6.23
C ARG A 186 0.89 -9.37 -7.18
N SER A 187 1.98 -10.13 -7.28
CA SER A 187 2.07 -11.33 -8.13
C SER A 187 1.85 -12.63 -7.33
N HIS A 188 0.91 -12.64 -6.38
CA HIS A 188 0.62 -13.83 -5.58
C HIS A 188 -0.06 -14.92 -6.42
N GLU A 189 0.10 -16.18 -6.03
CA GLU A 189 -0.48 -17.34 -6.72
C GLU A 189 -1.38 -18.18 -5.83
N GLY A 190 -2.35 -18.87 -6.44
CA GLY A 190 -3.22 -19.83 -5.77
C GLY A 190 -3.94 -19.24 -4.54
N ASN A 191 -3.82 -19.92 -3.40
CA ASN A 191 -4.46 -19.49 -2.15
C ASN A 191 -3.98 -18.11 -1.67
N GLU A 192 -2.75 -17.71 -1.97
CA GLU A 192 -2.23 -16.40 -1.57
C GLU A 192 -2.91 -15.26 -2.32
N ALA A 193 -3.21 -15.45 -3.61
CA ALA A 193 -3.98 -14.49 -4.39
C ALA A 193 -5.39 -14.33 -3.80
N GLN A 194 -6.02 -15.44 -3.41
CA GLN A 194 -7.33 -15.42 -2.75
C GLN A 194 -7.28 -14.66 -1.42
N VAL A 195 -6.26 -14.89 -0.59
CA VAL A 195 -6.06 -14.15 0.66
C VAL A 195 -5.84 -12.67 0.39
N CYS A 196 -5.06 -12.30 -0.64
CA CYS A 196 -4.85 -10.91 -1.02
C CYS A 196 -6.17 -10.21 -1.38
N TYR A 197 -7.00 -10.83 -2.24
CA TYR A 197 -8.31 -10.28 -2.61
C TYR A 197 -9.29 -10.27 -1.43
N PHE A 198 -9.20 -11.25 -0.53
CA PHE A 198 -9.97 -11.27 0.70
C PHE A 198 -9.61 -10.09 1.62
N ILE A 199 -8.32 -9.75 1.76
CA ILE A 199 -7.89 -8.55 2.51
C ILE A 199 -8.49 -7.29 1.89
N ILE A 200 -8.47 -7.16 0.55
CA ILE A 200 -9.09 -6.02 -0.15
C ILE A 200 -10.59 -5.94 0.16
N GLN A 201 -11.30 -7.07 0.10
CA GLN A 201 -12.73 -7.13 0.43
C GLN A 201 -12.99 -6.69 1.88
N LEU A 202 -12.16 -7.13 2.83
CA LEU A 202 -12.27 -6.77 4.24
C LEU A 202 -12.07 -5.27 4.46
N LEU A 203 -11.07 -4.67 3.82
CA LEU A 203 -10.80 -3.23 3.90
C LEU A 203 -11.96 -2.38 3.37
N LEU A 204 -12.62 -2.84 2.30
CA LEU A 204 -13.70 -2.10 1.64
C LEU A 204 -15.04 -2.26 2.34
N LEU A 205 -15.36 -3.47 2.80
CA LEU A 205 -16.73 -3.84 3.16
C LEU A 205 -16.93 -4.07 4.66
N LYS A 206 -15.89 -4.45 5.42
CA LYS A 206 -16.05 -4.73 6.84
C LYS A 206 -16.24 -3.44 7.67
N PRO A 207 -15.36 -2.44 7.61
CA PRO A 207 -15.59 -1.17 8.30
C PRO A 207 -16.75 -0.40 7.66
N ASN A 208 -17.36 0.50 8.43
CA ASN A 208 -18.37 1.42 7.90
C ASN A 208 -17.73 2.67 7.27
N ASP A 209 -16.46 2.96 7.58
CA ASP A 209 -15.77 4.18 7.15
C ASP A 209 -15.83 4.42 5.64
N PHE A 210 -15.45 3.42 4.83
CA PHE A 210 -15.49 3.55 3.37
C PHE A 210 -16.92 3.54 2.82
N ARG A 211 -17.79 2.68 3.37
CA ARG A 211 -19.17 2.53 2.89
C ARG A 211 -19.99 3.81 3.13
N ASN A 212 -19.84 4.42 4.30
CA ASN A 212 -20.49 5.69 4.62
C ASN A 212 -19.95 6.81 3.71
N ARG A 213 -18.61 6.93 3.56
CA ARG A 213 -17.98 7.88 2.61
C ARG A 213 -18.57 7.79 1.22
N VAL A 214 -18.67 6.58 0.67
CA VAL A 214 -19.19 6.36 -0.69
C VAL A 214 -20.68 6.67 -0.76
N SER A 215 -21.47 6.19 0.21
CA SER A 215 -22.91 6.43 0.30
C SER A 215 -23.23 7.92 0.32
N ASP A 216 -22.59 8.67 1.21
CA ASP A 216 -22.83 10.11 1.38
C ASP A 216 -22.36 10.89 0.16
N PHE A 217 -21.20 10.53 -0.42
CA PHE A 217 -20.71 11.17 -1.62
C PHE A 217 -21.66 10.98 -2.82
N VAL A 218 -22.11 9.75 -3.07
CA VAL A 218 -23.00 9.42 -4.19
C VAL A 218 -24.39 10.03 -4.02
N LYS A 219 -24.88 10.14 -2.78
CA LYS A 219 -26.18 10.72 -2.48
C LYS A 219 -26.21 12.25 -2.70
N GLU A 220 -25.15 12.95 -2.30
CA GLU A 220 -25.14 14.41 -2.26
C GLU A 220 -24.52 15.08 -3.52
N ASN A 221 -23.74 14.33 -4.30
CA ASN A 221 -23.01 14.84 -5.48
C ASN A 221 -23.55 14.23 -6.79
N SER A 222 -23.45 14.99 -7.89
CA SER A 222 -23.66 14.47 -9.25
C SER A 222 -22.39 14.63 -10.09
N PRO A 223 -22.13 13.72 -11.06
CA PRO A 223 -20.92 13.74 -11.86
C PRO A 223 -20.86 14.86 -12.91
N GLU A 224 -22.01 15.45 -13.27
CA GLU A 224 -22.14 16.54 -14.26
C GLU A 224 -21.70 17.90 -13.68
N HIS A 225 -20.44 17.99 -13.24
CA HIS A 225 -19.87 19.18 -12.61
C HIS A 225 -19.99 20.45 -13.48
N TRP A 226 -20.00 20.30 -14.82
CA TRP A 226 -20.18 21.42 -15.77
C TRP A 226 -21.60 22.01 -15.76
N LEU A 227 -22.59 21.34 -15.14
CA LEU A 227 -23.95 21.85 -14.95
C LEU A 227 -24.17 22.42 -13.53
N GLN A 228 -23.18 22.32 -12.65
CA GLN A 228 -23.32 22.66 -11.23
C GLN A 228 -22.66 24.01 -10.92
N ASN A 229 -23.40 24.87 -10.21
CA ASN A 229 -22.90 26.17 -9.75
C ASN A 229 -22.36 26.11 -8.30
N ASP A 230 -22.61 25.02 -7.58
CA ASP A 230 -22.33 24.85 -6.14
C ASP A 230 -21.35 23.70 -5.84
N TRP A 231 -20.67 23.15 -6.86
CA TRP A 231 -19.70 22.05 -6.73
C TRP A 231 -18.69 22.29 -5.60
N HIS A 232 -18.12 23.50 -5.51
CA HIS A 232 -17.15 23.82 -4.47
C HIS A 232 -17.73 23.66 -3.05
N ASN A 233 -18.97 24.09 -2.82
CA ASN A 233 -19.62 23.98 -1.53
C ASN A 233 -19.89 22.52 -1.16
N LYS A 234 -20.39 21.73 -2.11
CA LYS A 234 -20.60 20.28 -1.92
C LYS A 234 -19.30 19.54 -1.63
N HIS A 235 -18.23 19.86 -2.37
CA HIS A 235 -16.89 19.33 -2.15
C HIS A 235 -16.34 19.71 -0.76
N MET A 236 -16.52 20.96 -0.33
CA MET A 236 -16.14 21.39 1.01
C MET A 236 -16.96 20.72 2.10
N ASN A 237 -18.26 20.49 1.88
CA ASN A 237 -19.10 19.77 2.84
C ASN A 237 -18.63 18.31 3.01
N TYR A 238 -18.31 17.63 1.91
CA TYR A 238 -17.73 16.28 1.98
C TYR A 238 -16.42 16.24 2.80
N HIS A 239 -15.56 17.24 2.65
CA HIS A 239 -14.30 17.32 3.41
C HIS A 239 -14.46 17.77 4.87
N LYS A 240 -15.47 18.62 5.16
CA LYS A 240 -15.77 19.11 6.51
C LYS A 240 -16.41 18.06 7.39
N VAL A 241 -17.27 17.22 6.81
CA VAL A 241 -18.08 16.26 7.58
C VAL A 241 -17.20 15.17 8.18
N ASP A 242 -16.16 14.67 7.51
CA ASP A 242 -15.30 13.64 8.14
C ASP A 242 -13.92 13.40 7.49
N TYR A 243 -13.54 14.07 6.39
CA TYR A 243 -12.53 13.49 5.49
C TYR A 243 -11.44 14.46 5.04
N ILE A 244 -10.60 14.92 5.97
CA ILE A 244 -9.33 15.53 5.60
C ILE A 244 -8.48 14.43 4.91
N LYS A 245 -7.94 14.71 3.72
CA LYS A 245 -6.97 13.83 3.04
C LYS A 245 -5.61 14.00 3.73
N LEU A 246 -5.34 13.15 4.72
CA LEU A 246 -4.31 13.34 5.75
C LEU A 246 -2.94 12.74 5.42
N MET A 247 -2.40 12.90 4.21
CA MET A 247 -1.07 12.33 3.92
C MET A 247 0.09 13.34 3.98
N GLN A 248 -0.19 14.64 4.03
CA GLN A 248 0.86 15.66 4.20
C GLN A 248 0.59 16.62 5.35
N CYS A 249 -0.68 16.94 5.65
CA CYS A 249 -0.96 17.98 6.65
C CYS A 249 -0.99 17.49 8.10
N TYR A 250 -1.36 16.24 8.43
CA TYR A 250 -1.55 15.85 9.84
C TYR A 250 -0.33 15.29 10.55
N ILE A 251 0.55 14.54 9.87
CA ILE A 251 1.84 14.17 10.48
C ILE A 251 2.57 15.47 10.90
N PHE A 252 2.45 16.55 10.11
CA PHE A 252 2.96 17.87 10.49
C PHE A 252 2.08 18.63 11.53
N ALA A 253 0.74 18.62 11.39
CA ALA A 253 -0.13 19.42 12.25
C ALA A 253 -0.35 18.85 13.66
N GLU A 254 -0.40 17.53 13.81
CA GLU A 254 -0.58 16.87 15.12
C GLU A 254 0.71 16.96 15.96
N MET A 255 1.88 16.94 15.32
CA MET A 255 3.15 17.27 15.99
C MET A 255 3.22 18.73 16.46
N SER A 256 2.61 19.68 15.74
CA SER A 256 2.52 21.07 16.21
C SER A 256 1.58 21.25 17.41
N LYS A 257 0.54 20.41 17.52
CA LYS A 257 -0.38 20.41 18.67
C LYS A 257 0.27 19.76 19.90
N ASN A 258 1.05 18.69 19.71
CA ASN A 258 1.78 18.02 20.80
C ASN A 258 3.05 18.77 21.27
N GLN A 259 3.57 19.74 20.49
CA GLN A 259 4.59 20.68 20.98
C GLN A 259 4.03 21.89 21.72
N LYS A 260 2.75 22.26 21.50
CA LYS A 260 2.11 23.38 22.20
C LYS A 260 1.51 22.99 23.56
N THR A 261 1.35 21.70 23.86
CA THR A 261 0.89 21.22 25.17
C THR A 261 2.01 20.92 26.16
N SER A 262 3.29 21.02 25.76
CA SER A 262 4.45 20.85 26.65
C SER A 262 5.26 22.13 26.90
N CYS A 263 4.85 23.27 26.34
CA CYS A 263 5.52 24.55 26.51
C CYS A 263 4.53 25.67 26.81
N VAL A 264 3.98 25.69 28.03
CA VAL A 264 3.72 26.93 28.78
C VAL A 264 3.98 26.62 30.28
N PRO A 265 4.74 27.46 31.00
CA PRO A 265 5.12 27.27 32.41
C PRO A 265 3.95 27.27 33.39
#